data_AF-H5V2B0-F1
#
_entry.id   AF-H5V2B0-F1
#
_cell.length_a   1.000
_cell.length_b   1.000
_cell.length_c   1.000
_cell.angle_alpha   90.00
_cell.angle_beta   90.00
_cell.angle_gamma   90.00
#
_symmetry.space_group_name_H-M   'P 1'
#
loop_
_entity.id
_entity.type
_entity.pdbx_description
1 polymer ?
#
loop_
_entity_poly.entity_id
_entity_poly.type
_entity_poly.pdbx_seq_one_letter_code
_entity_poly.pdbx_strand_id
1 'polypeptide(L)'
;MRISKSHLRTILNKLEDLYPLPLEAEDYAGLAAAVGDEMTLDGHLLYLQEKGFIHTSMNYHVAQRAWRINSQETRISADGLDYLEDERSM
;
A
#
# COMPACT_ATOMS: atom_id res chain seq x y z
N MET A 1 13.66 -2.70 -8.49
CA MET A 1 13.12 -2.92 -7.14
C MET A 1 12.76 -4.39 -6.98
N ARG A 2 12.95 -4.99 -5.80
CA ARG A 2 12.44 -6.33 -5.46
C ARG A 2 11.28 -6.18 -4.48
N ILE A 3 10.18 -6.90 -4.70
CA ILE A 3 9.05 -6.92 -3.77
C ILE A 3 9.49 -7.60 -2.47
N SER A 4 9.27 -6.92 -1.34
CA SER A 4 9.64 -7.39 -0.01
C SER A 4 8.40 -7.75 0.81
N LYS A 5 8.32 -9.00 1.29
CA LYS A 5 7.23 -9.44 2.17
C LYS A 5 7.12 -8.61 3.45
N SER A 6 8.24 -8.18 4.03
CA SER A 6 8.21 -7.33 5.22
C SER A 6 7.54 -5.99 4.94
N HIS A 7 7.87 -5.35 3.81
CA HIS A 7 7.27 -4.08 3.42
C HIS A 7 5.79 -4.23 3.09
N LEU A 8 5.40 -5.31 2.39
CA LEU A 8 3.99 -5.61 2.13
C LEU A 8 3.20 -5.71 3.44
N ARG A 9 3.75 -6.42 4.43
CA ARG A 9 3.12 -6.57 5.75
C ARG A 9 3.03 -5.23 6.50
N THR A 10 4.10 -4.42 6.48
CA THR A 10 4.09 -3.07 7.06
C THR A 10 2.97 -2.21 6.45
N ILE A 11 2.83 -2.21 5.13
CA ILE A 11 1.79 -1.44 4.43
C ILE A 11 0.39 -1.97 4.78
N LEU A 12 0.18 -3.28 4.69
CA LEU A 12 -1.14 -3.88 4.95
C LEU A 12 -1.59 -3.68 6.40
N ASN A 13 -0.71 -3.89 7.39
CA ASN A 13 -1.04 -3.62 8.80
C ASN A 13 -1.41 -2.15 9.01
N LYS A 14 -0.68 -1.21 8.39
CA LYS A 14 -1.01 0.22 8.51
C LYS A 14 -2.38 0.55 7.90
N LEU A 15 -2.72 -0.07 6.77
CA LEU A 15 -4.02 0.14 6.13
C LEU A 15 -5.17 -0.53 6.89
N GLU A 16 -4.91 -1.64 7.57
CA GLU A 16 -5.84 -2.27 8.50
C GLU A 16 -6.11 -1.41 9.73
N ASP A 17 -5.07 -0.83 10.35
CA ASP A 17 -5.22 0.08 11.51
C ASP A 17 -6.15 1.28 11.19
N LEU A 18 -6.21 1.67 9.92
CA LEU A 18 -7.05 2.78 9.44
C LEU A 18 -8.45 2.34 9.00
N TYR A 19 -8.69 1.05 8.76
CA TYR A 19 -9.93 0.58 8.15
C TYR A 19 -11.18 1.00 8.97
N PRO A 20 -12.25 1.53 8.34
CA PRO A 20 -12.49 1.62 6.89
C PRO A 20 -12.04 2.95 6.25
N LEU A 21 -11.29 3.78 6.96
CA LEU A 21 -10.83 5.08 6.49
C LEU A 21 -9.67 4.94 5.48
N PRO A 22 -9.51 5.91 4.56
CA PRO A 22 -8.39 5.90 3.62
C PRO A 22 -7.09 6.39 4.25
N LEU A 23 -6.00 6.22 3.50
CA LEU A 23 -4.67 6.69 3.87
C LEU A 23 -4.56 8.22 3.71
N GLU A 24 -4.33 8.94 4.80
CA GLU A 24 -4.07 10.38 4.77
C GLU A 24 -2.62 10.69 4.34
N ALA A 25 -2.36 11.94 3.96
CA ALA A 25 -1.05 12.35 3.42
C ALA A 25 0.09 12.17 4.44
N GLU A 26 -0.18 12.40 5.73
CA GLU A 26 0.81 12.22 6.80
C GLU A 26 1.18 10.74 6.98
N ASP A 27 0.19 9.85 6.94
CA ASP A 27 0.39 8.41 7.00
C ASP A 27 1.13 7.88 5.78
N TYR A 28 0.86 8.45 4.60
CA TYR A 28 1.59 8.14 3.37
C TYR A 28 3.08 8.45 3.51
N ALA A 29 3.41 9.66 3.98
CA ALA A 29 4.79 10.07 4.21
C ALA A 29 5.49 9.16 5.25
N GLY A 30 4.76 8.79 6.31
CA GLY A 30 5.25 7.83 7.31
C GLY A 30 5.55 6.45 6.73
N LEU A 31 4.65 5.93 5.87
CA LEU A 31 4.87 4.66 5.17
C LEU A 31 6.06 4.72 4.22
N ALA A 32 6.20 5.80 3.46
CA ALA A 32 7.31 5.97 2.52
C ALA A 32 8.66 5.92 3.26
N ALA A 33 8.76 6.59 4.40
CA ALA A 33 9.93 6.53 5.26
C ALA A 33 10.17 5.11 5.84
N ALA A 34 9.11 4.40 6.23
CA ALA A 34 9.20 3.05 6.79
C ALA A 34 9.65 1.99 5.78
N VAL A 35 9.30 2.14 4.51
CA VAL A 35 9.67 1.19 3.44
C VAL A 35 10.89 1.63 2.62
N GLY A 36 11.43 2.82 2.91
CA GLY A 36 12.70 3.33 2.40
C GLY A 36 12.57 4.65 1.64
N ASP A 37 11.70 4.69 0.62
CA ASP A 37 11.40 5.88 -0.17
C ASP A 37 10.03 5.77 -0.86
N GLU A 38 9.56 6.89 -1.44
CA GLU A 38 8.26 6.94 -2.15
C GLU A 38 8.21 5.98 -3.34
N MET A 39 9.28 5.89 -4.15
CA MET A 39 9.30 4.99 -5.33
C MET A 39 9.16 3.52 -4.91
N THR A 40 9.73 3.14 -3.78
CA THR A 40 9.61 1.82 -3.19
C THR A 40 8.18 1.60 -2.69
N LEU A 41 7.59 2.58 -2.00
CA LEU A 41 6.19 2.51 -1.58
C LEU A 41 5.25 2.35 -2.78
N ASP A 42 5.38 3.20 -3.81
CA ASP A 42 4.59 3.16 -5.04
C ASP A 42 4.60 1.77 -5.67
N GLY A 43 5.79 1.16 -5.78
CA GLY A 43 5.93 -0.16 -6.37
C GLY A 43 5.28 -1.27 -5.56
N HIS A 44 5.27 -1.17 -4.22
CA HIS A 44 4.58 -2.14 -3.36
C HIS A 44 3.06 -1.91 -3.37
N LEU A 45 2.59 -0.66 -3.40
CA LEU A 45 1.17 -0.33 -3.53
C LEU A 45 0.61 -0.84 -4.85
N LEU A 46 1.32 -0.63 -5.97
CA LEU A 46 0.93 -1.17 -7.27
C LEU A 46 0.81 -2.70 -7.22
N TYR A 47 1.80 -3.38 -6.64
CA TYR A 47 1.77 -4.84 -6.49
C TYR A 47 0.58 -5.32 -5.65
N LEU A 48 0.31 -4.68 -4.50
CA LEU A 48 -0.82 -5.02 -3.63
C LEU A 48 -2.17 -4.78 -4.33
N GLN A 49 -2.27 -3.70 -5.10
CA GLN A 49 -3.45 -3.37 -5.90
C GLN A 49 -3.70 -4.46 -6.95
N GLU A 50 -2.69 -4.86 -7.71
CA GLU A 50 -2.79 -5.94 -8.72
C GLU A 50 -3.18 -7.29 -8.10
N LYS A 51 -2.80 -7.52 -6.84
CA LYS A 51 -3.19 -8.70 -6.07
C LYS A 51 -4.61 -8.63 -5.48
N GLY A 52 -5.25 -7.46 -5.53
CA GLY A 52 -6.59 -7.24 -4.98
C GLY A 52 -6.63 -7.00 -3.47
N PHE A 53 -5.48 -6.89 -2.79
CA PHE A 53 -5.41 -6.73 -1.32
C PHE A 53 -5.67 -5.31 -0.85
N ILE A 54 -5.57 -4.34 -1.75
CA ILE A 54 -5.91 -2.94 -1.48
C ILE A 54 -6.72 -2.37 -2.63
N HIS A 55 -7.50 -1.34 -2.32
CA HIS A 55 -8.02 -0.42 -3.31
C HIS A 55 -7.13 0.82 -3.32
N THR A 56 -6.76 1.27 -4.50
CA THR A 56 -6.05 2.54 -4.71
C THR A 56 -6.19 2.94 -6.18
N SER A 57 -6.14 4.23 -6.46
CA SER A 57 -6.07 4.75 -7.82
C SER A 57 -4.66 5.20 -8.11
N MET A 58 -4.00 4.51 -9.05
CA MET A 58 -2.62 4.79 -9.47
C MET A 58 -2.58 5.10 -10.96
N ASN A 59 -1.93 6.20 -11.34
CA ASN A 59 -1.71 6.57 -12.74
C ASN A 59 -0.24 6.85 -13.00
N TYR A 60 0.33 6.24 -14.03
CA TYR A 60 1.73 6.48 -14.40
C TYR A 60 1.88 7.79 -15.16
N HIS A 61 2.68 8.72 -14.62
CA HIS A 61 2.94 10.00 -15.26
C HIS A 61 4.26 9.97 -16.05
N VAL A 62 4.15 9.71 -17.35
CA VAL A 62 5.30 9.46 -18.25
C VAL A 62 6.38 10.55 -18.18
N ALA A 63 6.00 11.83 -18.20
CA ALA A 63 6.97 12.93 -18.21
C ALA A 63 7.77 13.06 -16.89
N GLN A 64 7.20 12.60 -15.78
CA GLN A 64 7.84 12.63 -14.46
C GLN A 64 8.46 11.28 -14.10
N ARG A 65 8.23 10.25 -14.92
CA ARG A 65 8.65 8.86 -14.69
C ARG A 65 8.25 8.34 -13.29
N ALA A 66 7.10 8.78 -12.80
CA ALA A 66 6.62 8.51 -11.44
C ALA A 66 5.15 8.09 -11.46
N TRP A 67 4.75 7.32 -10.45
CA TRP A 67 3.34 7.03 -10.21
C TRP A 67 2.69 8.20 -9.48
N ARG A 68 1.43 8.47 -9.80
CA ARG A 68 0.56 9.36 -9.04
C ARG A 68 -0.47 8.51 -8.33
N ILE A 69 -0.47 8.58 -7.01
CA ILE A 69 -1.37 7.83 -6.15
C ILE A 69 -2.41 8.79 -5.57
N ASN A 70 -3.67 8.35 -5.58
CA ASN A 70 -4.71 9.00 -4.79
C ASN A 70 -4.77 8.36 -3.39
N SER A 71 -4.08 8.96 -2.41
CA SER A 71 -4.03 8.40 -1.06
C SER A 71 -5.41 8.35 -0.41
N GLN A 72 -6.30 9.30 -0.72
CA GLN A 72 -7.68 9.36 -0.22
C GLN A 72 -8.57 8.21 -0.73
N GLU A 73 -8.12 7.47 -1.74
CA GLU A 73 -8.78 6.25 -2.24
C GLU A 73 -8.00 4.98 -1.85
N THR A 74 -6.88 5.13 -1.14
CA THR A 74 -6.01 4.03 -0.74
C THR A 74 -6.48 3.43 0.58
N ARG A 75 -6.97 2.19 0.54
CA ARG A 75 -7.43 1.44 1.71
C ARG A 75 -7.26 -0.06 1.52
N ILE A 76 -7.24 -0.82 2.61
CA ILE A 76 -7.24 -2.28 2.53
C ILE A 76 -8.59 -2.81 2.00
N SER A 77 -8.55 -3.91 1.25
CA SER A 77 -9.74 -4.64 0.79
C SER A 77 -10.12 -5.76 1.77
N ALA A 78 -11.27 -6.40 1.56
CA ALA A 78 -11.64 -7.59 2.35
C ALA A 78 -10.61 -8.72 2.16
N ASP A 79 -10.21 -9.01 0.92
CA ASP A 79 -9.18 -10.02 0.63
C ASP A 79 -7.84 -9.71 1.31
N GLY A 80 -7.49 -8.42 1.45
CA GLY A 80 -6.30 -8.01 2.18
C GLY A 80 -6.40 -8.23 3.69
N LEU A 81 -7.57 -8.01 4.28
CA LEU A 81 -7.84 -8.31 5.69
C LEU A 81 -7.81 -9.83 5.95
N ASP A 82 -8.48 -10.61 5.10
CA ASP A 82 -8.49 -12.07 5.18
C ASP A 82 -7.07 -12.64 5.07
N TYR A 83 -6.25 -12.11 4.16
CA TYR A 83 -4.84 -12.47 4.03
C TYR A 83 -4.04 -12.23 5.32
N LEU A 84 -4.26 -11.10 6.01
CA LEU A 84 -3.57 -10.80 7.27
C LEU A 84 -4.01 -11.74 8.39
N GLU A 85 -5.30 -12.07 8.47
CA GLU A 85 -5.83 -13.02 9.46
C GLU A 85 -5.27 -14.44 9.24
N ASP A 86 -5.19 -14.88 7.97
CA ASP A 86 -4.57 -16.16 7.61
C ASP A 86 -3.08 -16.20 8.01
N GLU A 87 -2.30 -15.13 7.76
CA GLU A 87 -0.90 -15.06 8.16
C GLU A 87 -0.69 -15.01 9.68
N ARG A 88 -1.67 -14.56 10.47
CA ARG A 88 -1.62 -14.57 11.94
C ARG A 88 -1.93 -15.95 12.53
N SER A 89 -2.65 -16.77 11.78
CA SER A 89 -3.10 -18.10 12.20
C SER A 89 -2.09 -19.21 11.91
N MET A 90 -0.98 -18.89 11.22
CA MET A 90 0.15 -19.78 10.90
C MET A 90 1.31 -19.62 11.88
#